data_AF-A0A7W2FYI3-F1
#
_entry.id   AF-A0A7W2FYI3-F1
#
_cell.length_a   1.000
_cell.length_b   1.000
_cell.length_c   1.000
_cell.angle_alpha   90.00
_cell.angle_beta   90.00
_cell.angle_gamma   90.00
#
_symmetry.space_group_name_H-M   'P 1'
#
loop_
_entity.id
_entity.type
_entity.pdbx_description
1 polymer ?
#
loop_
_entity_poly.entity_id
_entity_poly.type
_entity_poly.pdbx_seq_one_letter_code
_entity_poly.pdbx_strand_id
1 'polypeptide(L)'
;MDTNELTHFTNQLCKVITELNKGNFSYRIKTDNNPVTNGIYQALNMFAENLDNKILFFNFLRPNSLYQFTHSYHFIFQSNFTLINYSNSVQEAFPKIQVGNSLLNVIPLKEQDKFHSNFEQLQQTNSNKIVFSLDILTNSKNYNTYATLHKTATDQYILSLARTIIHPEMLSEYAETHTSLVSISKVRPHELECIAQVYDYINSKKFQHIKTIEQFSSLYGINISALQKGFKLLYQDSIYQYYLKQRLEYANDLILNSSTSLKEIAFDSGFTNYSNFFKNYTKYFNRNPNKLRTNKKRKPK
;
A
#
# COMPACT_ATOMS: atom_id res chain seq x y z
N MET A 1 -13.93 43.19 11.50
CA MET A 1 -12.65 42.80 10.89
C MET A 1 -12.29 43.84 9.88
N ASP A 2 -11.15 44.51 10.08
CA ASP A 2 -10.59 45.36 9.03
C ASP A 2 -10.13 44.50 7.84
N THR A 3 -9.98 45.12 6.67
CA THR A 3 -9.57 44.45 5.42
C THR A 3 -8.26 43.67 5.58
N ASN A 4 -7.32 44.18 6.39
CA ASN A 4 -6.07 43.50 6.69
C ASN A 4 -6.25 42.26 7.59
N GLU A 5 -7.15 42.31 8.57
CA GLU A 5 -7.48 41.15 9.40
C GLU A 5 -8.19 40.08 8.59
N LEU A 6 -9.11 40.48 7.70
CA LEU A 6 -9.82 39.56 6.82
C LEU A 6 -8.86 38.87 5.86
N THR A 7 -7.90 39.62 5.29
CA THR A 7 -6.87 39.08 4.42
C THR A 7 -5.91 38.15 5.16
N HIS A 8 -5.55 38.48 6.41
CA HIS A 8 -4.73 37.59 7.23
C HIS A 8 -5.46 36.28 7.54
N PHE A 9 -6.73 36.37 7.93
CA PHE A 9 -7.59 35.23 8.22
C PHE A 9 -7.77 34.30 7.01
N THR A 10 -8.10 34.86 5.84
CA THR A 10 -8.26 34.07 4.61
C THR A 10 -6.97 33.38 4.19
N ASN A 11 -5.82 34.05 4.33
CA ASN A 11 -4.52 33.45 4.06
C ASN A 11 -4.19 32.27 4.99
N GLN A 12 -4.50 32.38 6.28
CA GLN A 12 -4.31 31.27 7.24
C GLN A 12 -5.23 30.09 6.92
N LEU A 13 -6.49 30.36 6.57
CA LEU A 13 -7.46 29.36 6.13
C LEU A 13 -6.97 28.61 4.89
N CYS A 14 -6.60 29.35 3.84
CA CYS A 14 -6.07 28.76 2.60
C CYS A 14 -4.82 27.91 2.90
N LYS A 15 -3.95 28.36 3.82
CA LYS A 15 -2.77 27.61 4.22
C LYS A 15 -3.12 26.28 4.88
N VAL A 16 -4.07 26.24 5.82
CA VAL A 16 -4.54 24.96 6.41
C VAL A 16 -5.13 24.05 5.38
N ILE A 17 -6.05 24.55 4.56
CA ILE A 17 -6.71 23.73 3.54
C ILE A 17 -5.66 23.15 2.59
N THR A 18 -4.66 23.95 2.23
CA THR A 18 -3.54 23.51 1.39
C THR A 18 -2.69 22.43 2.07
N GLU A 19 -2.35 22.60 3.36
CA GLU A 19 -1.60 21.58 4.10
C GLU A 19 -2.40 20.28 4.29
N LEU A 20 -3.70 20.37 4.56
CA LEU A 20 -4.60 19.20 4.60
C LEU A 20 -4.69 18.50 3.25
N ASN A 21 -4.80 19.25 2.14
CA ASN A 21 -4.81 18.69 0.78
C ASN A 21 -3.50 18.00 0.40
N LYS A 22 -2.37 18.44 0.97
CA LYS A 22 -1.06 17.77 0.82
C LYS A 22 -0.91 16.52 1.70
N GLY A 23 -1.87 16.25 2.58
CA GLY A 23 -1.83 15.13 3.53
C GLY A 23 -1.10 15.44 4.85
N ASN A 24 -0.79 16.71 5.15
CA ASN A 24 -0.16 17.12 6.39
C ASN A 24 -1.22 17.36 7.49
N PHE A 25 -1.80 16.27 8.01
CA PHE A 25 -2.86 16.32 9.02
C PHE A 25 -2.37 16.72 10.41
N SER A 26 -1.06 16.77 10.65
CA SER A 26 -0.47 17.23 11.92
C SER A 26 -0.30 18.76 11.98
N TYR A 27 -0.52 19.48 10.89
CA TYR A 27 -0.48 20.95 10.89
C TYR A 27 -1.59 21.54 11.78
N ARG A 28 -1.26 22.57 12.56
CA ARG A 28 -2.20 23.29 13.44
C ARG A 28 -2.05 24.79 13.27
N ILE A 29 -3.17 25.52 13.21
CA ILE A 29 -3.15 26.99 13.31
C ILE A 29 -3.11 27.38 14.78
N LYS A 30 -2.29 28.38 15.11
CA LYS A 30 -2.36 29.05 16.41
C LYS A 30 -3.64 29.87 16.51
N THR A 31 -4.43 29.58 17.53
CA THR A 31 -5.62 30.35 17.89
C THR A 31 -5.26 31.82 18.15
N ASP A 32 -6.12 32.74 17.71
CA ASP A 32 -6.00 34.17 17.99
C ASP A 32 -7.02 34.61 19.06
N ASN A 33 -6.94 35.89 19.46
CA ASN A 33 -7.81 36.43 20.51
C ASN A 33 -9.21 36.81 19.99
N ASN A 34 -9.45 36.74 18.68
CA ASN A 34 -10.74 37.10 18.10
C ASN A 34 -11.68 35.88 18.18
N PRO A 35 -12.82 35.98 18.88
CA PRO A 35 -13.67 34.82 19.19
C PRO A 35 -14.25 34.12 17.95
N VAL A 36 -14.51 34.87 16.87
CA VAL A 36 -15.09 34.30 15.63
C VAL A 36 -14.04 33.50 14.85
N THR A 37 -12.86 34.09 14.63
CA THR A 37 -11.76 33.44 13.93
C THR A 37 -11.17 32.28 14.74
N ASN A 38 -11.08 32.44 16.06
CA ASN A 38 -10.65 31.39 16.98
C ASN A 38 -11.58 30.17 16.93
N GLY A 39 -12.90 30.35 16.92
CA GLY A 39 -13.85 29.24 16.79
C GLY A 39 -13.64 28.44 15.50
N ILE A 40 -13.35 29.12 14.39
CA ILE A 40 -13.07 28.49 13.10
C ILE A 40 -11.72 27.76 13.12
N TYR A 41 -10.68 28.36 13.70
CA TYR A 41 -9.37 27.71 13.84
C TYR A 41 -9.43 26.47 14.73
N GLN A 42 -10.20 26.51 15.82
CA GLN A 42 -10.42 25.34 16.68
C GLN A 42 -11.16 24.23 15.94
N ALA A 43 -12.23 24.55 15.21
CA ALA A 43 -12.96 23.57 14.39
C ALA A 43 -12.06 22.92 13.32
N LEU A 44 -11.19 23.70 12.67
CA LEU A 44 -10.22 23.19 11.70
C LEU A 44 -9.15 22.33 12.35
N ASN A 45 -8.61 22.71 13.51
CA ASN A 45 -7.65 21.90 14.24
C ASN A 45 -8.27 20.58 14.72
N MET A 46 -9.52 20.60 15.20
CA MET A 46 -10.27 19.39 15.54
C MET A 46 -10.54 18.50 14.33
N PHE A 47 -10.85 19.10 13.17
CA PHE A 47 -11.01 18.36 11.93
C PHE A 47 -9.69 17.71 11.47
N ALA A 48 -8.59 18.46 11.51
CA ALA A 48 -7.25 17.97 11.22
C ALA A 48 -6.87 16.82 12.16
N GLU A 49 -7.10 16.95 13.46
CA GLU A 49 -6.87 15.89 14.46
C GLU A 49 -7.74 14.64 14.19
N ASN A 50 -9.01 14.83 13.83
CA ASN A 50 -9.87 13.72 13.46
C ASN A 50 -9.37 12.99 12.20
N LEU A 51 -8.85 13.72 11.21
CA LEU A 51 -8.25 13.13 10.02
C LEU A 51 -6.91 12.45 10.30
N ASP A 52 -6.05 13.09 11.09
CA ASP A 52 -4.75 12.56 11.53
C ASP A 52 -4.94 11.24 12.28
N ASN A 53 -5.86 11.23 13.24
CA ASN A 53 -6.28 10.01 13.93
C ASN A 53 -6.76 8.98 12.93
N LYS A 54 -7.73 9.30 12.04
CA LYS A 54 -8.26 8.40 10.99
C LYS A 54 -7.16 7.80 10.10
N ILE A 55 -6.10 8.54 9.82
CA ILE A 55 -4.97 8.12 8.97
C ILE A 55 -3.95 7.28 9.73
N LEU A 56 -3.72 7.57 11.01
CA LEU A 56 -2.97 6.65 11.87
C LEU A 56 -3.60 5.26 11.86
N PHE A 57 -4.93 5.11 11.82
CA PHE A 57 -5.58 3.80 11.67
C PHE A 57 -5.22 3.09 10.36
N PHE A 58 -5.04 3.82 9.25
CA PHE A 58 -4.61 3.22 7.98
C PHE A 58 -3.19 2.63 8.06
N ASN A 59 -2.32 3.12 8.94
CA ASN A 59 -1.00 2.51 9.15
C ASN A 59 -1.09 1.13 9.83
N PHE A 60 -2.13 0.90 10.64
CA PHE A 60 -2.35 -0.38 11.34
C PHE A 60 -3.21 -1.35 10.53
N LEU A 61 -4.00 -0.84 9.59
CA LEU A 61 -4.52 -1.64 8.49
C LEU A 61 -3.35 -2.00 7.60
N ARG A 62 -2.66 -3.10 7.92
CA ARG A 62 -1.89 -3.81 6.88
C ARG A 62 -2.94 -4.52 6.03
N PRO A 63 -3.36 -3.99 4.86
CA PRO A 63 -4.21 -4.77 3.99
C PRO A 63 -3.48 -6.10 3.77
N ASN A 64 -4.18 -7.23 3.93
CA ASN A 64 -3.66 -8.56 3.62
C ASN A 64 -3.17 -8.68 2.15
N SER A 65 -3.24 -7.60 1.38
CA SER A 65 -2.64 -7.39 0.07
C SER A 65 -2.24 -5.92 -0.10
N LEU A 66 -1.07 -5.53 0.41
CA LEU A 66 -0.42 -4.34 -0.14
C LEU A 66 -0.16 -4.62 -1.63
N TYR A 67 -0.73 -3.78 -2.48
CA TYR A 67 -0.23 -3.43 -3.82
C TYR A 67 0.90 -4.31 -4.30
N GLN A 68 0.58 -5.46 -4.91
CA GLN A 68 1.61 -6.45 -5.19
C GLN A 68 2.65 -5.91 -6.18
N PHE A 69 2.28 -4.97 -7.05
CA PHE A 69 3.19 -4.38 -8.02
C PHE A 69 2.86 -2.91 -8.28
N THR A 70 3.83 -2.02 -8.04
CA THR A 70 3.91 -0.75 -8.75
C THR A 70 4.49 -1.03 -10.12
N HIS A 71 3.67 -0.93 -11.15
CA HIS A 71 4.14 -1.06 -12.52
C HIS A 71 4.46 0.35 -13.02
N SER A 72 5.73 0.60 -13.33
CA SER A 72 6.17 1.89 -13.82
C SER A 72 6.38 1.85 -15.33
N TYR A 73 6.01 2.93 -15.99
CA TYR A 73 6.23 3.17 -17.41
C TYR A 73 7.18 4.35 -17.53
N HIS A 74 8.29 4.16 -18.23
CA HIS A 74 9.25 5.21 -18.48
C HIS A 74 9.37 5.44 -19.99
N PHE A 75 9.19 6.69 -20.41
CA PHE A 75 9.36 7.13 -21.79
C PHE A 75 10.45 8.18 -21.84
N ILE A 76 11.36 8.05 -22.79
CA ILE A 76 12.39 9.04 -23.11
C ILE A 76 12.01 9.66 -24.45
N PHE A 77 11.91 10.98 -24.51
CA PHE A 77 11.42 11.69 -25.70
C PHE A 77 12.11 13.06 -25.89
N GLN A 78 12.01 13.61 -27.10
CA GLN A 78 12.57 14.93 -27.46
C GLN A 78 11.57 16.07 -27.25
N SER A 79 12.00 17.32 -27.37
CA SER A 79 11.12 18.51 -27.29
C SER A 79 9.90 18.48 -28.21
N ASN A 80 10.00 17.79 -29.36
CA ASN A 80 8.90 17.59 -30.32
C ASN A 80 8.02 16.36 -30.01
N PHE A 81 8.14 15.77 -28.82
CA PHE A 81 7.44 14.55 -28.37
C PHE A 81 7.80 13.26 -29.12
N THR A 82 8.85 13.26 -29.94
CA THR A 82 9.35 12.04 -30.58
C THR A 82 9.98 11.12 -29.54
N LEU A 83 9.50 9.88 -29.46
CA LEU A 83 10.04 8.86 -28.56
C LEU A 83 11.45 8.44 -28.99
N ILE A 84 12.39 8.54 -28.08
CA ILE A 84 13.77 8.04 -28.21
C ILE A 84 13.85 6.60 -27.71
N ASN A 85 13.26 6.32 -26.54
CA ASN A 85 13.31 5.01 -25.92
C ASN A 85 12.19 4.86 -24.87
N TYR A 86 11.94 3.64 -24.41
CA TYR A 86 10.99 3.36 -23.35
C TYR A 86 11.33 2.05 -22.61
N SER A 87 10.80 1.86 -21.40
CA SER A 87 11.04 0.65 -20.61
C SER A 87 10.29 -0.57 -21.16
N ASN A 88 10.74 -1.79 -20.85
CA ASN A 88 10.07 -3.02 -21.31
C ASN A 88 8.58 -3.10 -20.91
N SER A 89 8.23 -2.57 -19.73
CA SER A 89 6.85 -2.44 -19.26
C SER A 89 5.95 -1.63 -20.21
N VAL A 90 6.52 -0.65 -20.92
CA VAL A 90 5.79 0.13 -21.93
C VAL A 90 5.46 -0.74 -23.14
N GLN A 91 6.38 -1.59 -23.60
CA GLN A 91 6.12 -2.48 -24.74
C GLN A 91 4.95 -3.44 -24.44
N GLU A 92 4.88 -3.95 -23.21
CA GLU A 92 3.80 -4.85 -22.78
C GLU A 92 2.43 -4.13 -22.74
N ALA A 93 2.40 -2.88 -22.24
CA ALA A 93 1.17 -2.12 -22.09
C ALA A 93 0.70 -1.42 -23.38
N PHE A 94 1.63 -1.12 -24.29
CA PHE A 94 1.40 -0.39 -25.54
C PHE A 94 2.07 -1.11 -26.73
N PRO A 95 1.52 -2.23 -27.24
CA PRO A 95 2.16 -3.09 -28.24
C PRO A 95 2.42 -2.40 -29.58
N LYS A 96 1.65 -1.35 -29.89
CA LYS A 96 1.80 -0.53 -31.10
C LYS A 96 2.82 0.61 -30.94
N ILE A 97 3.39 0.80 -29.76
CA ILE A 97 4.40 1.83 -29.55
C ILE A 97 5.72 1.42 -30.21
N GLN A 98 6.41 2.39 -30.79
CA GLN A 98 7.69 2.21 -31.44
C GLN A 98 8.52 3.48 -31.21
N VAL A 99 9.85 3.32 -31.19
CA VAL A 99 10.77 4.45 -31.21
C VAL A 99 10.54 5.27 -32.49
N GLY A 100 10.58 6.60 -32.38
CA GLY A 100 10.24 7.52 -33.46
C GLY A 100 8.76 7.93 -33.51
N ASN A 101 7.86 7.19 -32.86
CA ASN A 101 6.46 7.63 -32.74
C ASN A 101 6.33 8.79 -31.76
N SER A 102 5.25 9.56 -31.88
CA SER A 102 4.92 10.60 -30.91
C SER A 102 4.45 9.99 -29.58
N LEU A 103 4.97 10.51 -28.47
CA LEU A 103 4.52 10.22 -27.11
C LEU A 103 3.02 10.53 -26.93
N LEU A 104 2.49 11.50 -27.67
CA LEU A 104 1.07 11.88 -27.56
C LEU A 104 0.12 10.73 -27.92
N ASN A 105 0.59 9.72 -28.66
CA ASN A 105 -0.21 8.53 -28.99
C ASN A 105 -0.61 7.69 -27.77
N VAL A 106 0.12 7.79 -26.65
CA VAL A 106 -0.23 7.08 -25.40
C VAL A 106 -1.08 7.92 -24.45
N ILE A 107 -1.26 9.21 -24.76
CA ILE A 107 -2.01 10.18 -23.95
C ILE A 107 -3.38 10.41 -24.62
N PRO A 108 -4.50 10.16 -23.92
CA PRO A 108 -5.84 10.44 -24.43
C PRO A 108 -5.97 11.90 -24.88
N LEU A 109 -6.66 12.15 -25.99
CA LEU A 109 -6.84 13.50 -26.55
C LEU A 109 -7.28 14.54 -25.51
N LYS A 110 -8.22 14.17 -24.61
CA LYS A 110 -8.72 15.02 -23.53
C LYS A 110 -7.66 15.47 -22.51
N GLU A 111 -6.54 14.76 -22.39
CA GLU A 111 -5.45 15.07 -21.46
C GLU A 111 -4.25 15.72 -22.15
N GLN A 112 -4.24 15.81 -23.49
CA GLN A 112 -3.08 16.33 -24.22
C GLN A 112 -2.84 17.81 -23.90
N ASP A 113 -3.88 18.65 -23.82
CA ASP A 113 -3.74 20.07 -23.46
C ASP A 113 -3.10 20.23 -22.07
N LYS A 114 -3.55 19.43 -21.10
CA LYS A 114 -2.99 19.42 -19.75
C LYS A 114 -1.52 19.01 -19.76
N PHE A 115 -1.17 18.00 -20.55
CA PHE A 115 0.22 17.58 -20.71
C PHE A 115 1.09 18.70 -21.30
N HIS A 116 0.64 19.36 -22.36
CA HIS A 116 1.34 20.49 -22.98
C HIS A 116 1.59 21.62 -21.99
N SER A 117 0.56 22.07 -21.27
CA SER A 117 0.71 23.14 -20.28
C SER A 117 1.74 22.80 -19.19
N ASN A 118 1.77 21.55 -18.71
CA ASN A 118 2.77 21.12 -17.72
C ASN A 118 4.18 20.99 -18.34
N PHE A 119 4.28 20.61 -19.61
CA PHE A 119 5.55 20.51 -20.32
C PHE A 119 6.16 21.91 -20.58
N GLU A 120 5.35 22.87 -21.02
CA GLU A 120 5.77 24.28 -21.17
C GLU A 120 6.22 24.87 -19.84
N GLN A 121 5.47 24.61 -18.76
CA GLN A 121 5.85 25.03 -17.41
C GLN A 121 7.20 24.44 -16.98
N LEU A 122 7.47 23.16 -17.29
CA LEU A 122 8.78 22.55 -17.02
C LEU A 122 9.90 23.24 -17.79
N GLN A 123 9.66 23.68 -19.03
CA GLN A 123 10.67 24.37 -19.82
C GLN A 123 10.98 25.78 -19.29
N GLN A 124 9.96 26.47 -18.78
CA GLN A 124 10.06 27.86 -18.30
C GLN A 124 10.56 27.98 -16.85
N THR A 125 10.45 26.91 -16.06
CA THR A 125 10.88 26.92 -14.65
C THR A 125 12.34 26.51 -14.51
N ASN A 126 13.00 27.00 -13.45
CA ASN A 126 14.33 26.51 -13.05
C ASN A 126 14.30 25.09 -12.43
N SER A 127 13.11 24.48 -12.33
CA SER A 127 12.96 23.12 -11.82
C SER A 127 13.26 22.12 -12.93
N ASN A 128 14.02 21.08 -12.60
CA ASN A 128 14.27 19.97 -13.53
C ASN A 128 13.17 18.91 -13.50
N LYS A 129 12.09 19.13 -12.73
CA LYS A 129 11.01 18.17 -12.52
C LYS A 129 9.65 18.87 -12.30
N ILE A 130 8.59 18.27 -12.85
CA ILE A 130 7.20 18.58 -12.51
C ILE A 130 6.40 17.28 -12.30
N VAL A 131 5.42 17.31 -11.41
CA VAL A 131 4.55 16.17 -11.08
C VAL A 131 3.10 16.58 -11.21
N PHE A 132 2.29 15.79 -11.90
CA PHE A 132 0.87 16.06 -12.13
C PHE A 132 0.11 14.76 -12.38
N SER A 133 -1.22 14.78 -12.26
CA SER A 133 -2.05 13.63 -12.65
C SER A 133 -2.22 13.58 -14.17
N LEU A 134 -2.19 12.39 -14.75
CA LEU A 134 -2.33 12.17 -16.18
C LEU A 134 -3.05 10.85 -16.43
N ASP A 135 -4.12 10.89 -17.24
CA ASP A 135 -4.72 9.65 -17.74
C ASP A 135 -3.92 9.11 -18.92
N ILE A 136 -3.79 7.78 -19.00
CA ILE A 136 -3.15 7.09 -20.12
C ILE A 136 -4.07 6.06 -20.77
N LEU A 137 -3.92 5.89 -22.09
CA LEU A 137 -4.68 4.92 -22.88
C LEU A 137 -3.88 3.64 -23.10
N THR A 138 -4.16 2.60 -22.32
CA THR A 138 -3.55 1.27 -22.53
C THR A 138 -4.44 0.38 -23.41
N ASN A 139 -3.99 -0.84 -23.72
CA ASN A 139 -4.66 -1.81 -24.59
C ASN A 139 -6.18 -2.02 -24.40
N SER A 140 -6.74 -1.74 -23.24
CA SER A 140 -8.18 -1.97 -22.99
C SER A 140 -8.86 -1.00 -22.04
N LYS A 141 -8.14 -0.08 -21.39
CA LYS A 141 -8.70 0.83 -20.37
C LYS A 141 -7.89 2.13 -20.24
N ASN A 142 -8.61 3.19 -19.88
CA ASN A 142 -8.03 4.45 -19.40
C ASN A 142 -7.67 4.32 -17.92
N TYR A 143 -6.46 4.72 -17.55
CA TYR A 143 -6.02 4.72 -16.16
C TYR A 143 -5.54 6.09 -15.75
N ASN A 144 -5.97 6.54 -14.57
CA ASN A 144 -5.40 7.72 -13.93
C ASN A 144 -4.05 7.35 -13.29
N THR A 145 -3.03 8.15 -13.55
CA THR A 145 -1.68 7.94 -13.01
C THR A 145 -1.10 9.25 -12.50
N TYR A 146 -0.10 9.16 -11.63
CA TYR A 146 0.77 10.30 -11.35
C TYR A 146 1.95 10.28 -12.30
N ALA A 147 2.01 11.31 -13.15
CA ALA A 147 3.08 11.55 -14.08
C ALA A 147 4.16 12.41 -13.43
N THR A 148 5.42 12.01 -13.63
CA THR A 148 6.57 12.86 -13.37
C THR A 148 7.30 13.12 -14.66
N LEU A 149 7.41 14.39 -15.04
CA LEU A 149 8.25 14.85 -16.15
C LEU A 149 9.58 15.35 -15.60
N HIS A 150 10.67 14.89 -16.20
CA HIS A 150 12.03 15.30 -15.89
C HIS A 150 12.70 15.92 -17.12
N LYS A 151 13.36 17.06 -16.91
CA LYS A 151 14.28 17.67 -17.88
C LYS A 151 15.69 17.13 -17.62
N THR A 152 16.36 16.66 -18.67
CA THR A 152 17.76 16.22 -18.59
C THR A 152 18.71 17.30 -19.12
N ALA A 153 20.02 17.06 -19.08
CA ALA A 153 21.05 18.01 -19.54
C ALA A 153 21.12 18.17 -21.08
N THR A 154 20.33 17.39 -21.82
CA THR A 154 20.21 17.39 -23.29
C THR A 154 18.75 17.65 -23.69
N ASP A 155 18.42 17.86 -24.98
CA ASP A 155 17.03 17.98 -25.51
C ASP A 155 16.26 16.64 -25.41
N GLN A 156 16.26 16.07 -24.22
CA GLN A 156 15.70 14.78 -23.85
C GLN A 156 14.97 14.95 -22.53
N TYR A 157 13.79 14.37 -22.50
CA TYR A 157 12.86 14.44 -21.38
C TYR A 157 12.45 13.03 -21.00
N ILE A 158 12.19 12.83 -19.71
CA ILE A 158 11.72 11.54 -19.20
C ILE A 158 10.33 11.72 -18.62
N LEU A 159 9.35 10.99 -19.16
CA LEU A 159 8.04 10.82 -18.55
C LEU A 159 8.04 9.51 -17.78
N SER A 160 7.89 9.60 -16.46
CA SER A 160 7.74 8.45 -15.58
C SER A 160 6.32 8.40 -15.05
N LEU A 161 5.64 7.29 -15.30
CA LEU A 161 4.29 7.02 -14.81
C LEU A 161 4.37 5.83 -13.84
N ALA A 162 3.72 5.94 -12.69
CA ALA A 162 3.56 4.81 -11.79
C ALA A 162 2.08 4.47 -11.66
N ARG A 163 1.74 3.19 -11.83
CA ARG A 163 0.44 2.66 -11.46
C ARG A 163 0.59 1.60 -10.39
N THR A 164 -0.44 1.49 -9.57
CA THR A 164 -0.53 0.41 -8.61
C THR A 164 -1.53 -0.62 -9.12
N ILE A 165 -1.07 -1.86 -9.32
CA ILE A 165 -1.92 -2.95 -9.80
C ILE A 165 -2.52 -3.68 -8.59
N ILE A 166 -3.84 -3.82 -8.59
CA ILE A 166 -4.58 -4.70 -7.68
C ILE A 166 -4.98 -5.93 -8.50
N HIS A 167 -4.61 -7.13 -8.05
CA HIS A 167 -4.95 -8.37 -8.74
C HIS A 167 -6.47 -8.57 -8.75
N PRO A 168 -7.13 -8.85 -9.90
CA PRO A 168 -8.60 -8.94 -9.99
C PRO A 168 -9.23 -9.99 -9.07
N GLU A 169 -8.56 -11.12 -8.83
CA GLU A 169 -9.07 -12.17 -7.92
C GLU A 169 -9.21 -11.68 -6.47
N MET A 170 -8.42 -10.66 -6.08
CA MET A 170 -8.57 -10.01 -4.78
C MET A 170 -9.85 -9.17 -4.72
N LEU A 171 -10.27 -8.54 -5.84
CA LEU A 171 -11.48 -7.72 -5.87
C LEU A 171 -12.75 -8.56 -5.61
N SER A 172 -12.78 -9.81 -6.08
CA SER A 172 -13.89 -10.73 -5.79
C SER A 172 -13.90 -11.23 -4.35
N GLU A 173 -12.74 -11.44 -3.73
CA GLU A 173 -12.64 -11.88 -2.32
C GLU A 173 -13.00 -10.74 -1.35
N TYR A 174 -12.71 -9.48 -1.71
CA TYR A 174 -12.99 -8.30 -0.88
C TYR A 174 -14.43 -7.76 -0.97
N ALA A 175 -15.15 -8.04 -2.06
CA ALA A 175 -16.54 -7.59 -2.21
C ALA A 175 -17.45 -8.14 -1.08
N GLU A 176 -17.07 -9.27 -0.46
CA GLU A 176 -17.81 -9.90 0.63
C GLU A 176 -17.35 -9.47 2.03
N THR A 177 -16.17 -8.84 2.16
CA THR A 177 -15.59 -8.53 3.48
C THR A 177 -15.53 -7.02 3.73
N HIS A 178 -16.60 -6.47 4.29
CA HIS A 178 -16.61 -5.08 4.74
C HIS A 178 -16.10 -4.98 6.18
N THR A 179 -14.78 -4.81 6.36
CA THR A 179 -14.28 -4.35 7.65
C THR A 179 -14.80 -2.93 7.89
N SER A 180 -15.69 -2.76 8.87
CA SER A 180 -16.28 -1.47 9.21
C SER A 180 -15.21 -0.51 9.73
N LEU A 181 -14.85 0.51 8.93
CA LEU A 181 -13.94 1.59 9.34
C LEU A 181 -14.43 2.31 10.61
N VAL A 182 -15.75 2.40 10.79
CA VAL A 182 -16.40 2.95 12.00
C VAL A 182 -16.14 2.08 13.23
N SER A 183 -16.02 0.77 13.05
CA SER A 183 -15.69 -0.15 14.15
C SER A 183 -14.20 -0.09 14.48
N ILE A 184 -13.34 0.05 13.46
CA ILE A 184 -11.88 0.21 13.66
C ILE A 184 -11.57 1.52 14.38
N SER A 185 -12.23 2.62 14.02
CA SER A 185 -12.02 3.93 14.65
C SER A 185 -12.39 3.98 16.13
N LYS A 186 -13.09 2.96 16.67
CA LYS A 186 -13.42 2.84 18.10
C LYS A 186 -12.34 2.11 18.90
N VAL A 187 -11.38 1.45 18.24
CA VAL A 187 -10.26 0.78 18.91
C VAL A 187 -9.24 1.82 19.34
N ARG A 188 -8.70 1.69 20.56
CA ARG A 188 -7.75 2.69 21.06
C ARG A 188 -6.41 2.59 20.30
N PRO A 189 -5.71 3.70 20.02
CA PRO A 189 -4.43 3.66 19.29
C PRO A 189 -3.40 2.69 19.88
N HIS A 190 -3.24 2.69 21.21
CA HIS A 190 -2.37 1.71 21.89
C HIS A 190 -2.80 0.27 21.63
N GLU A 191 -4.10 -0.04 21.63
CA GLU A 191 -4.56 -1.40 21.36
C GLU A 191 -4.24 -1.81 19.93
N LEU A 192 -4.39 -0.91 18.96
CA LEU A 192 -4.01 -1.16 17.57
C LEU A 192 -2.52 -1.46 17.43
N GLU A 193 -1.68 -0.70 18.13
CA GLU A 193 -0.23 -0.93 18.13
C GLU A 193 0.10 -2.32 18.69
N CYS A 194 -0.47 -2.70 19.84
CA CYS A 194 -0.29 -4.04 20.40
C CYS A 194 -0.78 -5.14 19.44
N ILE A 195 -1.93 -4.94 18.81
CA ILE A 195 -2.49 -5.90 17.85
C ILE A 195 -1.57 -6.05 16.64
N ALA A 196 -1.02 -4.94 16.12
CA ALA A 196 -0.04 -4.94 15.04
C ALA A 196 1.27 -5.64 15.44
N GLN A 197 1.75 -5.45 16.68
CA GLN A 197 2.93 -6.16 17.20
C GLN A 197 2.71 -7.68 17.29
N VAL A 198 1.49 -8.13 17.63
CA VAL A 198 1.14 -9.57 17.58
C VAL A 198 1.17 -10.10 16.15
N TYR A 199 0.59 -9.35 15.21
CA TYR A 199 0.62 -9.70 13.79
C TYR A 199 2.06 -9.81 13.25
N ASP A 200 2.89 -8.81 13.52
CA ASP A 200 4.30 -8.78 13.10
C ASP A 200 5.10 -9.92 13.75
N TYR A 201 4.83 -10.27 15.01
CA TYR A 201 5.44 -11.43 15.66
C TYR A 201 5.11 -12.72 14.92
N ILE A 202 3.84 -12.96 14.59
CA ILE A 202 3.41 -14.17 13.87
C ILE A 202 4.12 -14.25 12.50
N ASN A 203 4.20 -13.13 11.79
CA ASN A 203 4.82 -13.06 10.47
C ASN A 203 6.35 -13.08 10.49
N SER A 204 6.99 -12.92 11.65
CA SER A 204 8.43 -13.14 11.80
C SER A 204 8.85 -14.61 11.59
N LYS A 205 7.87 -15.52 11.44
CA LYS A 205 8.03 -16.97 11.20
C LYS A 205 8.91 -17.69 12.23
N LYS A 206 9.03 -17.14 13.45
CA LYS A 206 9.73 -17.75 14.59
C LYS A 206 8.88 -18.85 15.25
N PHE A 207 8.44 -19.83 14.47
CA PHE A 207 7.46 -20.84 14.90
C PHE A 207 7.99 -21.86 15.91
N GLN A 208 9.30 -21.92 16.15
CA GLN A 208 9.87 -22.66 17.27
C GLN A 208 9.56 -22.02 18.64
N HIS A 209 9.14 -20.75 18.65
CA HIS A 209 8.79 -20.00 19.86
C HIS A 209 7.34 -19.49 19.80
N ILE A 210 6.38 -20.42 19.69
CA ILE A 210 4.95 -20.06 19.71
C ILE A 210 4.60 -19.41 21.05
N LYS A 211 3.83 -18.33 20.98
CA LYS A 211 3.25 -17.68 22.15
C LYS A 211 1.75 -17.96 22.23
N THR A 212 1.27 -18.17 23.45
CA THR A 212 -0.17 -18.21 23.72
C THR A 212 -0.75 -16.80 23.70
N ILE A 213 -2.08 -16.71 23.70
CA ILE A 213 -2.74 -15.40 23.71
C ILE A 213 -2.54 -14.66 25.03
N GLU A 214 -2.43 -15.39 26.14
CA GLU A 214 -2.11 -14.86 27.47
C GLU A 214 -0.69 -14.27 27.46
N GLN A 215 0.25 -14.96 26.81
CA GLN A 215 1.61 -14.46 26.65
C GLN A 215 1.67 -13.21 25.79
N PHE A 216 0.90 -13.12 24.70
CA PHE A 216 0.79 -11.89 23.91
C PHE A 216 0.15 -10.74 24.70
N SER A 217 -0.92 -11.04 25.43
CA SER A 217 -1.61 -10.09 26.30
C SER A 217 -0.67 -9.50 27.36
N SER A 218 0.11 -10.35 28.03
CA SER A 218 1.08 -9.93 29.03
C SER A 218 2.28 -9.20 28.42
N LEU A 219 2.77 -9.64 27.25
CA LEU A 219 3.96 -9.06 26.61
C LEU A 219 3.71 -7.62 26.13
N TYR A 220 2.52 -7.36 25.58
CA TYR A 220 2.20 -6.07 24.96
C TYR A 220 1.24 -5.22 25.80
N GLY A 221 0.85 -5.68 27.00
CA GLY A 221 0.00 -4.89 27.90
C GLY A 221 -1.42 -4.65 27.38
N ILE A 222 -1.99 -5.63 26.67
CA ILE A 222 -3.35 -5.55 26.11
C ILE A 222 -4.27 -6.60 26.75
N ASN A 223 -5.51 -6.26 27.04
CA ASN A 223 -6.49 -7.23 27.52
C ASN A 223 -6.78 -8.31 26.46
N ILE A 224 -6.88 -9.59 26.88
CA ILE A 224 -7.13 -10.73 25.97
C ILE A 224 -8.36 -10.52 25.10
N SER A 225 -9.48 -10.07 25.65
CA SER A 225 -10.72 -9.83 24.89
C SER A 225 -10.53 -8.70 23.88
N ALA A 226 -9.84 -7.61 24.26
CA ALA A 226 -9.53 -6.50 23.36
C ALA A 226 -8.64 -6.97 22.20
N LEU A 227 -7.60 -7.77 22.51
CA LEU A 227 -6.71 -8.36 21.53
C LEU A 227 -7.44 -9.29 20.56
N GLN A 228 -8.28 -10.21 21.04
CA GLN A 228 -9.04 -11.12 20.18
C GLN A 228 -10.02 -10.39 19.26
N LYS A 229 -10.82 -9.48 19.83
CA LYS A 229 -11.82 -8.72 19.07
C LYS A 229 -11.16 -7.79 18.07
N GLY A 230 -10.12 -7.09 18.48
CA GLY A 230 -9.37 -6.17 17.64
C GLY A 230 -8.62 -6.89 16.52
N PHE A 231 -7.95 -8.01 16.80
CA PHE A 231 -7.27 -8.81 15.78
C PHE A 231 -8.25 -9.36 14.74
N LYS A 232 -9.40 -9.90 15.20
CA LYS A 232 -10.46 -10.37 14.29
C LYS A 232 -11.06 -9.23 13.47
N LEU A 233 -11.22 -8.05 14.06
CA LEU A 233 -11.71 -6.87 13.35
C LEU A 233 -10.73 -6.42 12.27
N LEU A 234 -9.44 -6.32 12.59
CA LEU A 234 -8.42 -5.81 11.66
C LEU A 234 -8.05 -6.81 10.57
N TYR A 235 -7.84 -8.07 10.92
CA TYR A 235 -7.30 -9.09 10.01
C TYR A 235 -8.33 -10.13 9.55
N GLN A 236 -9.60 -9.95 9.96
CA GLN A 236 -10.73 -10.82 9.61
C GLN A 236 -10.53 -12.31 9.98
N ASP A 237 -9.58 -12.60 10.85
CA ASP A 237 -9.26 -13.94 11.30
C ASP A 237 -9.01 -13.94 12.80
N SER A 238 -9.23 -15.08 13.45
CA SER A 238 -8.79 -15.22 14.84
C SER A 238 -7.28 -15.38 14.88
N ILE A 239 -6.64 -14.92 15.96
CA ILE A 239 -5.19 -15.06 16.17
C ILE A 239 -4.76 -16.51 15.99
N TYR A 240 -5.52 -17.46 16.58
CA TYR A 240 -5.20 -18.88 16.47
C TYR A 240 -5.21 -19.39 15.03
N GLN A 241 -6.29 -19.10 14.29
CA GLN A 241 -6.44 -19.56 12.91
C GLN A 241 -5.41 -18.89 11.98
N TYR A 242 -5.18 -17.58 12.15
CA TYR A 242 -4.16 -16.86 11.40
C TYR A 242 -2.76 -17.46 11.64
N TYR A 243 -2.42 -17.70 12.90
CA TYR A 243 -1.13 -18.30 13.29
C TYR A 243 -0.98 -19.72 12.73
N LEU A 244 -2.06 -20.50 12.73
CA LEU A 244 -2.08 -21.83 12.12
C LEU A 244 -1.83 -21.77 10.61
N LYS A 245 -2.51 -20.86 9.89
CA LYS A 245 -2.31 -20.66 8.44
C LYS A 245 -0.86 -20.31 8.13
N GLN A 246 -0.29 -19.32 8.83
CA GLN A 246 1.10 -18.91 8.63
C GLN A 246 2.12 -20.04 8.88
N ARG A 247 1.86 -20.89 9.88
CA ARG A 247 2.68 -22.09 10.14
C ARG A 247 2.59 -23.12 9.01
N LEU A 248 1.40 -23.32 8.45
CA LEU A 248 1.17 -24.26 7.36
C LEU A 248 1.78 -23.76 6.04
N GLU A 249 1.67 -22.46 5.75
CA GLU A 249 2.32 -21.81 4.61
C GLU A 249 3.84 -21.93 4.69
N TYR A 250 4.42 -21.64 5.86
CA TYR A 250 5.86 -21.85 6.07
C TYR A 250 6.28 -23.32 5.90
N ALA A 251 5.49 -24.26 6.41
CA ALA A 251 5.75 -25.68 6.19
C ALA A 251 5.72 -26.04 4.70
N ASN A 252 4.75 -25.50 3.95
CA ASN A 252 4.62 -25.71 2.53
C ASN A 252 5.85 -25.19 1.77
N ASP A 253 6.33 -23.99 2.11
CA ASP A 253 7.55 -23.42 1.54
C ASP A 253 8.76 -24.35 1.75
N LEU A 254 8.91 -24.89 2.96
CA LEU A 254 9.98 -25.84 3.27
C LEU A 254 9.82 -27.15 2.50
N ILE A 255 8.59 -27.68 2.35
CA ILE A 255 8.33 -28.92 1.61
C ILE A 255 8.73 -28.80 0.15
N LEU A 256 8.42 -27.65 -0.47
CA LEU A 256 8.67 -27.39 -1.89
C LEU A 256 10.13 -27.04 -2.20
N ASN A 257 10.82 -26.40 -1.25
CA ASN A 257 12.14 -25.79 -1.50
C ASN A 257 13.31 -26.44 -0.76
N SER A 258 13.06 -27.36 0.18
CA SER A 258 14.12 -28.04 0.94
C SER A 258 14.07 -29.57 0.80
N SER A 259 15.13 -30.25 1.24
CA SER A 259 15.20 -31.70 1.39
C SER A 259 14.90 -32.21 2.81
N THR A 260 14.60 -31.31 3.76
CA THR A 260 14.34 -31.59 5.19
C THR A 260 13.19 -32.59 5.37
N SER A 261 13.27 -33.56 6.27
CA SER A 261 12.19 -34.55 6.38
C SER A 261 10.85 -33.89 6.77
N LEU A 262 9.70 -34.47 6.36
CA LEU A 262 8.40 -33.88 6.74
C LEU A 262 8.19 -33.85 8.26
N LYS A 263 8.82 -34.77 8.99
CA LYS A 263 8.79 -34.81 10.45
C LYS A 263 9.53 -33.61 11.04
N GLU A 264 10.73 -33.31 10.57
CA GLU A 264 11.50 -32.12 10.96
C GLU A 264 10.75 -30.84 10.58
N ILE A 265 10.24 -30.75 9.35
CA ILE A 265 9.44 -29.59 8.91
C ILE A 265 8.25 -29.34 9.84
N ALA A 266 7.55 -30.39 10.26
CA ALA A 266 6.44 -30.24 11.21
C ALA A 266 6.90 -29.60 12.53
N PHE A 267 8.04 -30.03 13.07
CA PHE A 267 8.61 -29.46 14.30
C PHE A 267 9.10 -28.02 14.10
N ASP A 268 9.78 -27.74 12.99
CA ASP A 268 10.28 -26.39 12.65
C ASP A 268 9.13 -25.39 12.43
N SER A 269 8.00 -25.86 11.88
CA SER A 269 6.75 -25.09 11.78
C SER A 269 5.97 -25.03 13.10
N GLY A 270 6.57 -25.46 14.22
CA GLY A 270 6.03 -25.31 15.57
C GLY A 270 4.95 -26.31 15.95
N PHE A 271 4.78 -27.42 15.22
CA PHE A 271 3.86 -28.48 15.63
C PHE A 271 4.51 -29.40 16.66
N THR A 272 3.76 -29.74 17.71
CA THR A 272 4.22 -30.66 18.77
C THR A 272 4.34 -32.11 18.29
N ASN A 273 3.59 -32.49 17.26
CA ASN A 273 3.70 -33.80 16.64
C ASN A 273 3.27 -33.79 15.17
N TYR A 274 3.81 -34.76 14.44
CA TYR A 274 3.58 -34.92 13.00
C TYR A 274 2.12 -35.22 12.66
N SER A 275 1.40 -35.99 13.48
CA SER A 275 0.00 -36.35 13.21
C SER A 275 -0.91 -35.13 13.20
N ASN A 276 -0.71 -34.19 14.13
CA ASN A 276 -1.46 -32.93 14.17
C ASN A 276 -1.09 -32.03 12.99
N PHE A 277 0.20 -31.93 12.65
CA PHE A 277 0.65 -31.24 11.44
C PHE A 277 -0.04 -31.79 10.19
N PHE A 278 0.05 -33.11 9.97
CA PHE A 278 -0.47 -33.76 8.77
C PHE A 278 -1.97 -33.49 8.61
N LYS A 279 -2.77 -33.67 9.67
CA LYS A 279 -4.21 -33.40 9.65
C LYS A 279 -4.54 -31.95 9.27
N ASN A 280 -3.86 -30.98 9.88
CA ASN A 280 -4.09 -29.56 9.59
C ASN A 280 -3.61 -29.19 8.18
N TYR A 281 -2.46 -29.70 7.75
CA TYR A 281 -1.90 -29.47 6.42
C TYR A 281 -2.82 -30.00 5.32
N THR A 282 -3.27 -31.26 5.43
CA THR A 282 -4.16 -31.86 4.43
C THR A 282 -5.50 -31.14 4.38
N LYS A 283 -6.02 -30.70 5.54
CA LYS A 283 -7.27 -29.94 5.61
C LYS A 283 -7.14 -28.56 4.95
N TYR A 284 -6.01 -27.89 5.12
CA TYR A 284 -5.80 -26.55 4.61
C TYR A 284 -5.46 -26.53 3.12
N PHE A 285 -4.54 -27.39 2.65
CA PHE A 285 -4.10 -27.40 1.25
C PHE A 285 -4.87 -28.37 0.36
N ASN A 286 -5.73 -29.22 0.92
CA ASN A 286 -6.40 -30.32 0.20
C ASN A 286 -5.43 -31.22 -0.58
N ARG A 287 -4.19 -31.35 -0.10
CA ARG A 287 -3.09 -32.08 -0.75
C ARG A 287 -2.30 -32.88 0.28
N ASN A 288 -1.75 -34.02 -0.14
CA ASN A 288 -0.89 -34.83 0.70
C ASN A 288 0.56 -34.30 0.62
N PRO A 289 1.17 -33.86 1.74
CA PRO A 289 2.51 -33.28 1.74
C PRO A 289 3.58 -34.26 1.23
N ASN A 290 3.39 -35.57 1.39
CA ASN A 290 4.31 -36.59 0.85
C ASN A 290 4.38 -36.58 -0.69
N LYS A 291 3.31 -36.15 -1.36
CA LYS A 291 3.22 -36.15 -2.83
C LYS A 291 3.76 -34.87 -3.47
N LEU A 292 4.09 -33.85 -2.68
CA LEU A 292 4.51 -32.53 -3.19
C LEU A 292 5.99 -32.49 -3.55
N ARG A 293 6.79 -33.41 -3.03
CA ARG A 293 8.19 -33.59 -3.43
C ARG A 293 8.27 -34.31 -4.75
N THR A 294 8.05 -33.61 -5.85
CA THR A 294 8.42 -34.10 -7.17
C THR A 294 9.93 -33.94 -7.35
N ASN A 295 10.57 -34.97 -7.89
CA ASN A 295 12.02 -35.08 -8.09
C ASN A 295 12.66 -33.81 -8.71
N LYS A 296 13.14 -32.87 -7.90
CA LYS A 296 14.24 -31.95 -8.29
C LYS A 296 15.61 -32.66 -8.27
N LYS A 297 15.64 -33.95 -8.63
CA LYS A 297 16.87 -34.62 -9.07
C LYS A 297 17.06 -34.41 -10.56
N ARG A 298 17.44 -33.19 -10.95
CA ARG A 298 18.33 -32.95 -12.09
C ARG A 298 19.25 -31.80 -11.71
N LYS A 299 20.30 -32.12 -10.92
CA LYS A 299 21.55 -31.37 -11.05
C LYS A 299 22.06 -31.65 -12.47
N PRO A 300 22.36 -30.63 -13.29
CA PRO A 300 23.11 -30.86 -14.52
C PRO A 300 24.49 -31.42 -14.13
N LYS A 301 24.91 -32.47 -14.83
CA LYS A 301 26.31 -32.91 -14.85
C LYS A 301 27.15 -31.83 -15.50
#